data_AF-A0A149VII5-F1
#
_entry.id   AF-A0A149VII5-F1
#
_cell.length_a   1.000
_cell.length_b   1.000
_cell.length_c   1.000
_cell.angle_alpha   90.00
_cell.angle_beta   90.00
_cell.angle_gamma   90.00
#
_symmetry.space_group_name_H-M   'P 1'
#
loop_
_entity.id
_entity.type
_entity.pdbx_description
1 polymer ?
#
loop_
_entity_poly.entity_id
_entity_poly.type
_entity_poly.pdbx_seq_one_letter_code
_entity_poly.pdbx_strand_id
1 'polypeptide(L)'
;MAYKTVNPYTNETIATFPDLKDAELDSLLSQAEKTYKSWRNTSFADRASILHKAASLLREQSDEYAKLLTLEMGKLKREALGEVALSADILDYYADNAEKFLAPQKIPGGSERGDDA
;
A
#
# COMPACT_ATOMS: atom_id res chain seq x y z
N MET A 1 17.62 16.74 7.28
CA MET A 1 17.48 17.05 5.84
C MET A 1 15.99 17.15 5.58
N ALA A 2 15.49 18.25 5.03
CA ALA A 2 14.05 18.43 4.85
C ALA A 2 13.54 17.59 3.65
N TYR A 3 12.36 17.00 3.78
CA TYR A 3 11.64 16.38 2.66
C TYR A 3 11.18 17.47 1.68
N LYS A 4 11.53 17.31 0.40
CA LYS A 4 11.24 18.32 -0.64
C LYS A 4 10.87 17.67 -1.95
N THR A 5 10.00 18.34 -2.69
CA THR A 5 9.77 18.10 -4.11
C THR A 5 10.62 19.08 -4.89
N VAL A 6 11.61 18.58 -5.63
CA VAL A 6 12.43 19.38 -6.55
C VAL A 6 12.21 18.85 -7.95
N ASN A 7 11.73 19.69 -8.86
CA ASN A 7 11.50 19.27 -10.24
C ASN A 7 12.85 19.04 -10.91
N PRO A 8 13.20 17.81 -11.31
CA PRO A 8 14.52 17.52 -11.86
C PRO A 8 14.73 18.07 -13.27
N TYR A 9 13.66 18.44 -13.99
CA TYR A 9 13.76 19.07 -15.30
C TYR A 9 14.16 20.55 -15.20
N THR A 10 13.65 21.28 -14.20
CA THR A 10 13.90 22.72 -14.03
C THR A 10 14.86 23.04 -12.88
N ASN A 11 15.14 22.06 -12.02
CA ASN A 11 15.86 22.20 -10.75
C ASN A 11 15.17 23.15 -9.74
N GLU A 12 13.87 23.42 -9.92
CA GLU A 12 13.09 24.29 -9.04
C GLU A 12 12.50 23.49 -7.87
N THR A 13 12.55 24.08 -6.67
CA THR A 13 11.85 23.51 -5.50
C THR A 13 10.37 23.86 -5.58
N ILE A 14 9.52 22.84 -5.64
CA ILE A 14 8.06 22.98 -5.74
C ILE A 14 7.41 23.02 -4.36
N ALA A 15 7.89 22.18 -3.44
CA ALA A 15 7.34 22.06 -2.09
C ALA A 15 8.43 21.64 -1.08
N THR A 16 8.22 21.99 0.18
CA THR A 16 9.02 21.52 1.33
C THR A 16 8.05 21.09 2.43
N PHE A 17 8.31 19.94 3.02
CA PHE A 17 7.47 19.33 4.03
C PHE A 17 8.22 19.26 5.36
N PRO A 18 7.55 19.53 6.49
CA PRO A 18 8.17 19.43 7.80
C PRO A 18 8.47 17.98 8.15
N ASP A 19 9.53 17.78 8.95
CA ASP A 19 9.76 16.49 9.59
C ASP A 19 8.68 16.24 10.65
N LEU A 20 8.37 14.97 10.86
CA LEU A 20 7.46 14.52 11.91
C LEU A 20 8.09 14.76 13.29
N LYS A 21 7.33 15.25 14.26
CA LYS A 21 7.79 15.41 15.65
C LYS A 21 7.65 14.10 16.42
N ASP A 22 8.49 13.88 17.42
CA ASP A 22 8.48 12.65 18.24
C ASP A 22 7.09 12.33 18.83
N ALA A 23 6.39 13.34 19.37
CA ALA A 23 5.05 13.15 19.92
C ALA A 23 4.00 12.79 18.85
N GLU A 24 4.16 13.27 17.62
CA GLU A 24 3.28 12.91 16.49
C GLU A 24 3.57 11.48 16.04
N LEU A 25 4.84 11.07 16.03
CA LEU A 25 5.27 9.71 15.75
C LEU A 25 4.67 8.70 16.73
N ASP A 26 4.78 8.94 18.03
CA ASP A 26 4.22 8.05 19.06
C ASP A 26 2.69 7.88 18.93
N SER A 27 2.00 8.97 18.57
CA SER A 27 0.56 8.95 18.30
C SER A 27 0.22 8.08 17.08
N LEU A 28 0.96 8.23 15.98
CA LEU A 28 0.76 7.44 14.76
C LEU A 28 1.06 5.95 14.97
N LEU A 29 2.10 5.61 15.73
CA LEU A 29 2.41 4.23 16.09
C LEU A 29 1.30 3.60 16.94
N SER A 30 0.79 4.34 17.93
CA SER A 30 -0.34 3.90 18.75
C SER A 30 -1.60 3.68 17.91
N GLN A 31 -1.85 4.54 16.93
CA GLN A 31 -2.97 4.38 16.00
C GLN A 31 -2.80 3.15 15.09
N ALA A 32 -1.61 2.90 14.58
CA ALA A 32 -1.30 1.72 13.78
C ALA A 32 -1.52 0.42 14.58
N GLU A 33 -1.05 0.37 15.84
CA GLU A 33 -1.27 -0.79 16.72
C GLU A 33 -2.76 -1.04 16.99
N LYS A 34 -3.52 0.02 17.29
CA LYS A 34 -4.97 -0.08 17.50
C LYS A 34 -5.69 -0.59 16.26
N THR A 35 -5.28 -0.11 15.08
CA THR A 35 -5.87 -0.52 13.80
C THR A 35 -5.55 -1.97 13.48
N TYR A 36 -4.33 -2.43 13.73
CA TYR A 36 -3.97 -3.84 13.60
C TYR A 36 -4.86 -4.75 14.46
N LYS A 37 -5.09 -4.37 15.72
CA LYS A 37 -5.93 -5.16 16.65
C LYS A 37 -7.36 -5.37 16.15
N SER A 38 -7.92 -4.44 15.38
CA SER A 38 -9.23 -4.63 14.73
C SER A 38 -9.11 -5.35 13.38
N TRP A 39 -8.15 -4.98 12.54
CA TRP A 39 -7.97 -5.53 11.18
C TRP A 39 -7.51 -6.99 11.14
N ARG A 40 -6.88 -7.50 12.20
CA ARG A 40 -6.57 -8.94 12.26
C ARG A 40 -7.81 -9.83 12.25
N ASN A 41 -8.98 -9.27 12.58
CA ASN A 41 -10.26 -9.97 12.57
C ASN A 41 -11.14 -9.62 11.35
N THR A 42 -10.71 -8.73 10.45
CA THR A 42 -11.47 -8.44 9.23
C THR A 42 -11.33 -9.57 8.22
N SER A 43 -12.42 -9.85 7.50
CA SER A 43 -12.44 -10.93 6.51
C SER A 43 -11.55 -10.60 5.31
N PHE A 44 -11.16 -11.64 4.56
CA PHE A 44 -10.46 -11.42 3.28
C PHE A 44 -11.33 -10.64 2.30
N ALA A 45 -12.63 -10.92 2.23
CA ALA A 45 -13.57 -10.23 1.34
C ALA A 45 -13.65 -8.71 1.63
N ASP A 46 -13.74 -8.32 2.90
CA ASP A 46 -13.80 -6.90 3.28
C ASP A 46 -12.50 -6.17 2.89
N ARG A 47 -11.34 -6.80 3.15
CA ARG A 47 -10.04 -6.24 2.78
C ARG A 47 -9.85 -6.18 1.26
N ALA A 48 -10.32 -7.20 0.53
CA ALA A 48 -10.29 -7.25 -0.92
C ALA A 48 -11.11 -6.10 -1.53
N SER A 49 -12.32 -5.83 -1.01
CA SER A 49 -13.14 -4.70 -1.48
C SER A 49 -12.42 -3.35 -1.34
N ILE A 50 -11.65 -3.14 -0.27
CA ILE A 50 -10.86 -1.92 -0.07
C ILE A 50 -9.73 -1.84 -1.10
N LEU A 51 -9.00 -2.94 -1.32
CA LEU A 51 -7.90 -2.99 -2.28
C LEU A 51 -8.37 -2.78 -3.72
N HIS A 52 -9.48 -3.42 -4.13
CA HIS A 52 -10.08 -3.19 -5.44
C HIS A 52 -10.53 -1.73 -5.63
N LYS A 53 -11.04 -1.09 -4.57
CA LYS A 53 -11.38 0.33 -4.65
C LYS A 53 -10.13 1.20 -4.81
N ALA A 54 -9.04 0.89 -4.11
CA ALA A 54 -7.77 1.58 -4.28
C ALA A 54 -7.20 1.39 -5.70
N ALA A 55 -7.24 0.17 -6.24
CA ALA A 55 -6.86 -0.12 -7.62
C ALA A 55 -7.70 0.68 -8.64
N SER A 56 -9.01 0.75 -8.41
CA SER A 56 -9.92 1.55 -9.25
C SER A 56 -9.56 3.04 -9.23
N LEU A 57 -9.29 3.60 -8.03
CA LEU A 57 -8.89 5.00 -7.89
C LEU A 57 -7.55 5.30 -8.59
N LEU A 58 -6.58 4.40 -8.53
CA LEU A 58 -5.31 4.54 -9.26
C LEU A 58 -5.54 4.61 -10.78
N ARG A 59 -6.46 3.80 -11.32
CA ARG A 59 -6.81 3.82 -12.75
C ARG A 59 -7.58 5.09 -13.13
N GLU A 60 -8.59 5.45 -12.35
CA GLU A 60 -9.42 6.65 -12.54
C GLU A 60 -8.58 7.93 -12.53
N GLN A 61 -7.56 8.01 -11.67
CA GLN A 61 -6.71 9.20 -11.47
C GLN A 61 -5.29 9.01 -12.02
N SER A 62 -5.13 8.11 -13.00
CA SER A 62 -3.82 7.68 -13.49
C SER A 62 -2.95 8.83 -14.02
N ASP A 63 -3.55 9.79 -14.72
CA ASP A 63 -2.84 10.98 -15.21
C ASP A 63 -2.32 11.88 -14.08
N GLU A 64 -3.05 11.98 -12.97
CA GLU A 64 -2.66 12.79 -11.81
C GLU A 64 -1.48 12.16 -11.08
N TYR A 65 -1.55 10.87 -10.78
CA TYR A 65 -0.45 10.13 -10.16
C TYR A 65 0.78 10.10 -11.07
N ALA A 66 0.61 9.91 -12.38
CA ALA A 66 1.73 9.92 -13.33
C ALA A 66 2.42 11.30 -13.40
N LYS A 67 1.64 12.38 -13.30
CA LYS A 67 2.16 13.75 -13.22
C LYS A 67 3.00 13.96 -11.96
N LEU A 68 2.56 13.47 -10.81
CA LEU A 68 3.33 13.56 -9.56
C LEU A 68 4.66 12.84 -9.69
N LEU A 69 4.66 11.56 -10.10
CA LEU A 69 5.89 10.80 -10.30
C LEU A 69 6.88 11.53 -11.22
N THR A 70 6.40 12.05 -12.34
CA THR A 70 7.23 12.82 -13.28
C THR A 70 7.77 14.11 -12.65
N LEU A 71 6.91 14.86 -11.95
CA LEU A 71 7.26 16.13 -11.33
C LEU A 71 8.31 15.97 -10.23
N GLU A 72 8.20 14.92 -9.40
CA GLU A 72 9.04 14.77 -8.22
C GLU A 72 10.40 14.13 -8.51
N MET A 73 10.48 13.24 -9.51
CA MET A 73 11.69 12.45 -9.75
C MET A 73 12.05 12.26 -11.23
N GLY A 74 11.27 12.81 -12.16
CA GLY A 74 11.70 13.04 -13.54
C GLY A 74 11.53 11.88 -14.52
N LYS A 75 10.91 10.76 -14.12
CA LYS A 75 10.60 9.68 -15.07
C LYS A 75 9.70 10.16 -16.20
N LEU A 76 9.76 9.52 -17.35
CA LEU A 76 8.89 9.88 -18.47
C LEU A 76 7.43 9.59 -18.11
N LYS A 77 6.50 10.49 -18.50
CA LYS A 77 5.05 10.31 -18.23
C LYS A 77 4.54 8.93 -18.66
N ARG A 78 5.02 8.41 -19.79
CA ARG A 78 4.66 7.08 -20.29
C ARG A 78 5.05 5.96 -19.32
N GLU A 79 6.23 6.06 -18.72
CA GLU A 79 6.71 5.10 -17.72
C GLU A 79 5.93 5.24 -16.42
N ALA A 80 5.64 6.49 -16.01
CA ALA A 80 4.81 6.77 -14.83
C ALA A 80 3.39 6.18 -14.97
N LEU A 81 2.75 6.30 -16.14
CA LEU A 81 1.46 5.68 -16.42
C LEU A 81 1.53 4.15 -16.33
N GLY A 82 2.60 3.55 -16.85
CA GLY A 82 2.84 2.11 -16.73
C GLY A 82 2.99 1.67 -15.28
N GLU A 83 3.69 2.45 -14.46
CA GLU A 83 3.85 2.17 -13.02
C GLU A 83 2.54 2.27 -12.24
N VAL A 84 1.69 3.26 -12.55
CA VAL A 84 0.37 3.39 -11.93
C VAL A 84 -0.51 2.20 -12.31
N ALA A 85 -0.51 1.80 -13.58
CA ALA A 85 -1.25 0.62 -14.05
C ALA A 85 -0.77 -0.66 -13.35
N LEU A 86 0.54 -0.89 -13.31
CA LEU A 86 1.13 -2.05 -12.62
C LEU A 86 0.79 -2.06 -11.12
N SER A 87 0.82 -0.90 -10.46
CA SER A 87 0.46 -0.78 -9.04
C SER A 87 -1.00 -1.15 -8.81
N ALA A 88 -1.93 -0.71 -9.67
CA ALA A 88 -3.33 -1.11 -9.61
C ALA A 88 -3.51 -2.63 -9.81
N ASP A 89 -2.79 -3.22 -10.76
CA ASP A 89 -2.84 -4.66 -11.02
C ASP A 89 -2.30 -5.48 -9.84
N ILE A 90 -1.26 -5.01 -9.16
CA ILE A 90 -0.73 -5.66 -7.94
C ILE A 90 -1.77 -5.65 -6.82
N LEU A 91 -2.49 -4.54 -6.63
CA LEU A 91 -3.54 -4.45 -5.61
C LEU A 91 -4.68 -5.45 -5.88
N ASP A 92 -5.15 -5.50 -7.12
CA ASP A 92 -6.18 -6.46 -7.53
C ASP A 92 -5.70 -7.91 -7.37
N TYR A 93 -4.46 -8.20 -7.80
CA TYR A 93 -3.89 -9.54 -7.69
C TYR A 93 -3.88 -10.05 -6.24
N TYR A 94 -3.44 -9.24 -5.28
CA TYR A 94 -3.47 -9.66 -3.88
C TYR A 94 -4.89 -9.68 -3.30
N ALA A 95 -5.77 -8.78 -3.71
CA ALA A 95 -7.18 -8.81 -3.31
C ALA A 95 -7.85 -10.14 -3.72
N ASP A 96 -7.59 -10.61 -4.95
CA ASP A 96 -8.16 -11.84 -5.50
C ASP A 96 -7.54 -13.13 -4.94
N ASN A 97 -6.26 -13.09 -4.53
CA ASN A 97 -5.49 -14.30 -4.23
C ASN A 97 -5.09 -14.47 -2.76
N ALA A 98 -5.20 -13.44 -1.92
CA ALA A 98 -4.67 -13.46 -0.55
C ALA A 98 -5.22 -14.60 0.31
N GLU A 99 -6.52 -14.90 0.22
CA GLU A 99 -7.14 -15.96 1.01
C GLU A 99 -6.53 -17.33 0.69
N LYS A 100 -6.31 -17.62 -0.59
CA LYS A 100 -5.63 -18.84 -1.04
C LYS A 100 -4.19 -18.90 -0.57
N PHE A 101 -3.44 -17.80 -0.70
CA PHE A 101 -2.03 -17.76 -0.32
C PHE A 101 -1.81 -17.91 1.18
N LEU A 102 -2.78 -17.47 1.99
CA LEU A 102 -2.68 -17.48 3.46
C LEU A 102 -3.49 -18.60 4.11
N ALA A 103 -4.07 -19.50 3.31
CA ALA A 103 -4.81 -20.65 3.82
C ALA A 103 -3.88 -21.58 4.65
N PRO A 104 -4.38 -22.14 5.77
CA PRO A 104 -3.61 -23.10 6.58
C PRO A 104 -3.06 -24.25 5.74
N GLN A 105 -1.79 -24.57 5.94
CA GLN A 105 -1.12 -25.68 5.26
C GLN A 105 -0.95 -26.86 6.22
N LYS A 106 -1.27 -28.07 5.76
CA LYS A 106 -1.00 -29.30 6.51
C LYS A 106 0.49 -29.59 6.47
N ILE A 107 1.10 -29.84 7.63
CA ILE A 107 2.49 -30.28 7.72
C ILE A 107 2.53 -31.81 7.67
N PRO A 108 3.20 -32.44 6.68
CA PRO A 108 3.30 -33.89 6.62
C PRO A 108 4.01 -34.45 7.85
N GLY A 109 3.38 -35.42 8.54
CA GLY A 109 3.96 -36.12 9.70
C GLY A 109 3.75 -35.46 11.07
N GLY A 110 3.03 -34.34 11.16
CA GLY A 110 2.58 -33.81 12.45
C GLY A 110 1.46 -34.70 12.99
N SER A 111 1.63 -35.28 14.20
CA SER A 111 0.54 -35.99 14.87
C SER A 111 -0.63 -35.02 15.03
N GLU A 112 -1.83 -35.42 14.59
CA GLU A 112 -3.06 -34.78 15.02
C GLU A 112 -3.07 -34.83 16.55
N ARG A 113 -2.81 -33.70 17.21
CA ARG A 113 -3.15 -33.58 18.62
C ARG A 113 -4.67 -33.64 18.63
N GLY A 114 -5.19 -34.81 19.00
CA GLY A 114 -6.63 -35.03 19.11
C GLY A 114 -7.23 -33.97 20.00
N ASP A 115 -8.15 -33.19 19.44
CA ASP A 115 -9.13 -32.44 20.20
C ASP A 115 -10.16 -33.43 20.74
N ASP A 116 -9.73 -34.26 21.69
CA ASP A 116 -10.57 -35.04 22.59
C ASP A 116 -10.25 -34.58 24.03
N ALA A 117 -10.80 -33.44 24.43
CA ALA A 117 -11.07 -33.05 25.83
C ALA A 117 -12.04 -31.85 25.88
#